data_AF-A0A929XMA1-F1
#
_entry.id   AF-A0A929XMA1-F1
#
_cell.length_a   1.000
_cell.length_b   1.000
_cell.length_c   1.000
_cell.angle_alpha   90.00
_cell.angle_beta   90.00
_cell.angle_gamma   90.00
#
_symmetry.space_group_name_H-M   'P 1'
#
loop_
_entity.id
_entity.type
_entity.pdbx_description
1 polymer ?
#
loop_
_entity_poly.entity_id
_entity_poly.type
_entity_poly.pdbx_seq_one_letter_code
_entity_poly.pdbx_strand_id
1 'polypeptide(L)'
;MGEKSEQKKKLIVNRARAVFSEKGFKAVTMKDIVDACEISRGGLYLYFSNTAEIFQAVLDTEAEEELDEEDHLDEKTLKYRS
;
A
#
# COMPACT_ATOMS: atom_id res chain seq x y z
N MET A 1 13.80 -10.27 8.51
CA MET A 1 13.26 -10.32 7.13
C MET A 1 14.11 -9.38 6.29
N GLY A 2 14.58 -9.82 5.11
CA GLY A 2 15.52 -9.03 4.29
C GLY A 2 14.83 -7.97 3.42
N GLU A 3 15.62 -7.04 2.88
CA GLU A 3 15.20 -5.93 1.99
C GLU A 3 14.25 -6.37 0.86
N LYS A 4 14.48 -7.54 0.24
CA LYS A 4 13.61 -8.11 -0.81
C LYS A 4 12.18 -8.39 -0.32
N SER A 5 12.02 -8.75 0.96
CA SER A 5 10.72 -9.04 1.56
C SER A 5 9.90 -7.77 1.73
N GLU A 6 10.54 -6.70 2.21
CA GLU A 6 9.96 -5.35 2.33
C GLU A 6 9.52 -4.82 0.96
N GLN A 7 10.38 -4.91 -0.05
CA GLN A 7 10.06 -4.49 -1.43
C GLN A 7 8.84 -5.25 -1.98
N LYS A 8 8.74 -6.55 -1.70
CA LYS A 8 7.60 -7.35 -2.14
C LYS A 8 6.31 -6.95 -1.40
N LYS A 9 6.37 -6.69 -0.10
CA LYS A 9 5.22 -6.19 0.68
C LYS A 9 4.73 -4.85 0.12
N LYS A 10 5.64 -3.90 -0.13
CA LYS A 10 5.31 -2.60 -0.74
C LYS A 10 4.68 -2.75 -2.13
N LEU A 11 5.21 -3.63 -2.97
CA LEU A 11 4.62 -3.93 -4.28
C LEU A 11 3.16 -4.40 -4.15
N ILE A 12 2.88 -5.32 -3.21
CA ILE A 12 1.54 -5.85 -2.98
C ILE A 12 0.59 -4.73 -2.56
N VAL A 13 0.99 -3.90 -1.59
CA VAL A 13 0.19 -2.78 -1.10
C VAL A 13 -0.12 -1.79 -2.24
N ASN A 14 0.89 -1.38 -3.01
CA ASN A 14 0.72 -0.42 -4.11
C ASN A 14 -0.22 -0.93 -5.20
N ARG A 15 -0.15 -2.22 -5.55
CA ARG A 15 -1.07 -2.83 -6.52
C ARG A 15 -2.46 -2.99 -5.95
N ALA A 16 -2.57 -3.39 -4.68
CA ALA A 16 -3.85 -3.56 -4.01
C ALA A 16 -4.64 -2.25 -3.90
N ARG A 17 -3.96 -1.13 -3.65
CA ARG A 17 -4.55 0.21 -3.65
C ARG A 17 -5.40 0.45 -4.91
N ALA A 18 -4.82 0.22 -6.09
CA ALA A 18 -5.54 0.40 -7.36
C ALA A 18 -6.76 -0.54 -7.48
N VAL A 19 -6.61 -1.81 -7.09
CA VAL A 19 -7.70 -2.79 -7.14
C VAL A 19 -8.85 -2.41 -6.21
N PHE A 20 -8.55 -1.94 -5.00
CA PHE A 20 -9.55 -1.46 -4.05
C PHE A 20 -10.26 -0.21 -4.54
N SER A 21 -9.55 0.75 -5.14
CA SER A 21 -10.14 1.96 -5.70
C SER A 21 -11.07 1.66 -6.89
N GLU A 22 -10.74 0.67 -7.73
CA GLU A 22 -11.53 0.32 -8.90
C GLU A 22 -12.80 -0.49 -8.54
N LYS A 23 -12.66 -1.50 -7.67
CA LYS A 23 -13.74 -2.47 -7.37
C LYS A 23 -14.51 -2.17 -6.09
N GLY A 24 -13.94 -1.37 -5.19
CA GLY A 24 -14.44 -1.15 -3.84
C GLY A 24 -14.13 -2.31 -2.88
N PHE A 25 -13.91 -1.97 -1.60
CA PHE A 25 -13.44 -2.91 -0.57
C PHE A 25 -14.18 -4.25 -0.51
N LYS A 26 -15.51 -4.24 -0.50
CA LYS A 26 -16.32 -5.45 -0.32
C LYS A 26 -16.28 -6.42 -1.51
N ALA A 27 -15.91 -5.95 -2.70
CA ALA A 27 -15.90 -6.75 -3.91
C ALA A 27 -14.53 -7.37 -4.21
N VAL A 28 -13.46 -6.88 -3.58
CA VAL A 28 -12.10 -7.38 -3.80
C VAL A 28 -11.88 -8.74 -3.12
N THR A 29 -11.25 -9.65 -3.84
CA THR A 29 -10.83 -10.96 -3.36
C THR A 29 -9.31 -11.11 -3.35
N MET A 30 -8.80 -12.11 -2.61
CA MET A 30 -7.38 -12.47 -2.66
C MET A 30 -6.90 -12.84 -4.07
N LYS A 31 -7.80 -13.36 -4.93
CA LYS A 31 -7.46 -13.68 -6.32
C LYS A 31 -7.21 -12.42 -7.13
N ASP A 32 -8.04 -11.39 -6.96
CA ASP A 32 -7.86 -10.11 -7.66
C ASP A 32 -6.48 -9.51 -7.36
N ILE A 33 -6.03 -9.59 -6.10
CA ILE A 33 -4.72 -9.09 -5.68
C ILE A 33 -3.58 -9.94 -6.24
N VAL A 34 -3.71 -11.27 -6.20
CA VAL A 34 -2.76 -12.21 -6.82
C VAL A 34 -2.56 -11.89 -8.29
N ASP A 35 -3.66 -11.73 -9.03
CA ASP A 35 -3.65 -11.48 -10.46
C ASP A 35 -3.04 -10.09 -10.76
N ALA A 36 -3.36 -9.06 -9.97
CA ALA A 36 -2.81 -7.71 -10.13
C ALA A 36 -1.32 -7.59 -9.78
N CYS A 37 -0.82 -8.44 -8.88
CA CYS A 37 0.57 -8.45 -8.46
C CYS A 37 1.45 -9.39 -9.28
N GLU A 38 0.86 -10.25 -10.11
CA GLU A 38 1.55 -11.31 -10.86
C GLU A 38 2.43 -12.21 -9.95
N ILE A 39 1.91 -12.55 -8.78
CA ILE A 39 2.58 -13.44 -7.80
C ILE A 39 1.82 -14.75 -7.62
N SER A 40 2.43 -15.73 -6.97
CA SER A 40 1.70 -16.93 -6.57
C SER A 40 0.77 -16.64 -5.39
N ARG A 41 -0.31 -17.43 -5.28
CA ARG A 41 -1.18 -17.42 -4.08
C ARG A 41 -0.38 -17.60 -2.80
N GLY A 42 0.47 -18.62 -2.73
CA GLY A 42 1.34 -18.86 -1.58
C GLY A 42 2.22 -17.65 -1.28
N GLY A 43 2.75 -17.00 -2.32
CA GLY A 43 3.53 -15.77 -2.20
C GLY A 43 2.75 -14.63 -1.53
N LEU A 44 1.48 -14.41 -1.89
CA LEU A 44 0.63 -13.41 -1.22
C LEU A 44 0.36 -13.79 0.24
N TYR A 45 0.03 -15.06 0.50
CA TYR A 45 -0.29 -15.56 1.84
C TYR A 45 0.89 -15.56 2.82
N LEU A 46 2.13 -15.39 2.34
CA LEU A 46 3.28 -15.14 3.21
C LEU A 46 3.27 -13.74 3.83
N TYR A 47 2.55 -12.79 3.23
CA TYR A 47 2.51 -11.39 3.69
C TYR A 47 1.16 -11.01 4.28
N PHE A 48 0.06 -11.55 3.74
CA PHE A 48 -1.29 -11.15 4.11
C PHE A 48 -2.24 -12.34 4.10
N SER A 49 -3.04 -12.46 5.15
CA SER A 49 -3.96 -13.59 5.36
C SER A 49 -5.31 -13.36 4.70
N ASN A 50 -5.72 -12.10 4.50
CA ASN A 50 -7.01 -11.73 3.94
C ASN A 50 -7.00 -10.31 3.37
N THR A 51 -8.07 -9.93 2.67
CA THR A 51 -8.19 -8.62 2.02
C THR A 51 -8.32 -7.46 3.00
N ALA A 52 -8.84 -7.69 4.22
CA ALA A 52 -8.93 -6.65 5.24
C ALA A 52 -7.53 -6.23 5.75
N GLU A 53 -6.62 -7.18 5.93
CA GLU A 53 -5.23 -6.91 6.32
C GLU A 53 -4.49 -6.12 5.23
N ILE A 54 -4.71 -6.48 3.96
CA ILE A 54 -4.14 -5.74 2.82
C ILE A 54 -4.70 -4.32 2.77
N PHE A 55 -6.01 -4.17 2.96
CA PHE A 55 -6.65 -2.86 2.94
C PHE A 55 -6.17 -1.98 4.08
N GLN A 56 -6.01 -2.52 5.29
CA GLN A 56 -5.43 -1.79 6.40
C GLN A 56 -4.01 -1.31 6.07
N ALA A 57 -3.17 -2.18 5.49
CA ALA A 57 -1.82 -1.78 5.09
C ALA A 57 -1.79 -0.70 3.99
N VAL A 58 -2.79 -0.67 3.11
CA VAL A 58 -2.97 0.42 2.14
C VAL A 58 -3.28 1.73 2.88
N LEU A 59 -4.23 1.73 3.81
CA LEU A 59 -4.58 2.92 4.61
C LEU A 59 -3.39 3.42 5.44
N ASP A 60 -2.64 2.51 6.06
CA ASP A 60 -1.47 2.86 6.85
C ASP A 60 -0.40 3.52 5.97
N THR A 61 -0.21 3.02 4.74
CA THR A 61 0.75 3.61 3.78
C THR A 61 0.29 4.98 3.29
N GLU A 62 -1.00 5.18 3.05
CA GLU A 62 -1.54 6.50 2.65
C GLU A 62 -1.41 7.52 3.78
N ALA A 63 -1.64 7.12 5.03
CA ALA A 63 -1.46 7.99 6.19
C ALA A 63 0.01 8.37 6.42
N GLU A 64 0.96 7.45 6.20
CA GLU A 64 2.39 7.74 6.24
C GLU A 64 2.81 8.71 5.12
N GLU A 65 2.27 8.54 3.89
CA GLU A 65 2.52 9.46 2.76
C GLU A 65 2.00 10.89 3.05
N GLU A 66 0.81 11.03 3.66
CA GLU A 66 0.26 12.35 4.03
C GLU A 66 1.10 13.07 5.10
N LEU A 67 1.61 12.34 6.10
CA LEU A 67 2.45 12.91 7.16
C LEU A 67 3.82 13.39 6.62
N ASP A 68 4.42 12.64 5.70
CA ASP A 68 5.67 13.03 5.04
C ASP A 68 5.48 14.29 4.15
N GLU A 69 4.28 14.49 3.57
CA GLU A 69 3.96 15.69 2.79
C GLU A 69 3.77 16.94 3.65
N GLU A 70 3.18 16.82 4.85
CA GLU A 70 3.01 17.93 5.80
C GLU A 70 4.34 18.45 6.34
N ASP A 71 5.28 17.57 6.70
CA ASP A 71 6.64 17.94 7.15
C ASP A 71 7.41 18.72 6.07
N HIS A 72 7.17 18.42 4.79
CA HIS A 72 7.79 19.14 3.67
C HIS A 72 7.08 20.45 3.29
N LEU A 73 5.81 20.63 3.64
CA LEU A 73 5.09 21.89 3.46
C LEU A 73 5.52 22.95 4.49
N ASP A 74 5.86 22.55 5.71
CA ASP A 74 6.41 23.44 6.74
C ASP A 74 7.80 23.98 6.35
N GLU A 75 8.65 23.16 5.72
CA GLU A 75 9.95 23.64 5.18
C GLU A 75 9.78 24.60 3.99
N LYS A 76 8.82 24.34 3.10
CA LYS A 76 8.55 25.22 1.94
C LYS A 76 7.91 26.55 2.33
N THR A 77 7.02 26.56 3.32
CA THR A 77 6.37 27.79 3.81
C THR A 77 7.33 28.68 4.61
N LEU A 78 8.30 28.10 5.34
CA LEU A 78 9.39 28.88 5.96
C LEU A 78 10.30 29.55 4.93
N LYS A 79 10.55 28.88 3.80
CA LYS A 79 11.41 29.39 2.71
C LYS A 79 10.77 30.47 1.83
N TYR A 80 9.44 30.58 1.84
CA TYR A 80 8.70 31.62 1.09
C TYR A 80 8.43 32.89 1.93
N ARG A 81 8.74 32.88 3.23
CA ARG A 81 8.60 34.03 4.15
C ARG A 81 9.93 34.74 4.44
N SER A 82 11.01 34.40 3.74
CA SER A 82 12.31 35.09 3.77
C SER A 82 12.58 35.77 2.44
#